data_AF-A0A931SSY8-F1
#
_entry.id   AF-A0A931SSY8-F1
#
_cell.length_a   1.000
_cell.length_b   1.000
_cell.length_c   1.000
_cell.angle_alpha   90.00
_cell.angle_beta   90.00
_cell.angle_gamma   90.00
#
_symmetry.space_group_name_H-M   'P 1'
#
loop_
_entity.id
_entity.type
_entity.pdbx_description
1 polymer ?
#
loop_
_entity_poly.entity_id
_entity_poly.type
_entity_poly.pdbx_seq_one_letter_code
_entity_poly.pdbx_strand_id
1 'polypeptide(L)'
;MRALIFAFMGLVFLRPFAVQAGTIPDQLSQESGDCLECHRGETPAIAEQWGSSKHFRANVSCYECHQAQPGDPDAFDHNGFLISTIVSPKDCARCHTKEVKEFESSHHSKAARILGSLDNRLADVVEGNRGFVTEGFPEGVSAAAVNGCWQCHGAEVKVLKDGKLDPTTWPNTGIGRINPDGSEGSCSACHSRHKFSVEQARNPENCGKCHMGPDHPQIEIYEESKHGVAFHANKHKMNLDNEKWVVGEDYSAAPTCATCHMSATPKQGVTHDVGMRISWNNRPEMSIRPEVSDANMGLPGKDVDWKTRRKNMKDVCLNCHAGGFVESFYLQYDELIKLYHEKFAEPGMELMKLAKPLLKPVPFGNKIDFIWFEIWHHEGRRARHGASMMGPDYTHWHGTYEVAKNFYSEFIPELEELAEKNLGAPDPEKAKAAQALKAKIDEVLSSSNHKWFLNQMDPQEADKRKKEQEEFQRRYEAKS
;
A
#
# COMPACT_ATOMS: atom_id res chain seq x y z
N MET A 1 -29.44 62.48 20.94
CA MET A 1 -29.12 61.21 21.62
C MET A 1 -28.39 60.32 20.62
N ARG A 2 -27.07 60.18 20.74
CA ARG A 2 -26.26 59.22 19.96
C ARG A 2 -26.20 57.93 20.76
N ALA A 3 -26.73 56.82 20.23
CA ALA A 3 -26.65 55.52 20.86
C ALA A 3 -25.36 54.81 20.41
N LEU A 4 -24.47 54.56 21.36
CA LEU A 4 -23.28 53.72 21.21
C LEU A 4 -23.72 52.25 21.20
N ILE A 5 -23.46 51.53 20.10
CA ILE A 5 -23.57 50.08 20.04
C ILE A 5 -22.20 49.51 20.42
N PHE A 6 -22.10 48.90 21.60
CA PHE A 6 -20.95 48.11 22.01
C PHE A 6 -21.03 46.73 21.33
N ALA A 7 -20.08 46.44 20.44
CA ALA A 7 -19.87 45.10 19.91
C ALA A 7 -19.13 44.25 20.96
N PHE A 8 -19.81 43.27 21.54
CA PHE A 8 -19.24 42.28 22.45
C PHE A 8 -18.51 41.23 21.62
N MET A 9 -17.19 41.34 21.50
CA MET A 9 -16.34 40.36 20.83
C MET A 9 -16.15 39.17 21.78
N GLY A 10 -16.99 38.16 21.67
CA GLY A 10 -16.88 36.91 22.42
C GLY A 10 -15.63 36.14 21.97
N LEU A 11 -14.60 36.11 22.81
CA LEU A 11 -13.47 35.18 22.70
C LEU A 11 -13.98 33.75 22.87
N VAL A 12 -14.18 33.04 21.76
CA VAL A 12 -14.35 31.58 21.76
C VAL A 12 -12.99 30.98 22.07
N PHE A 13 -12.77 30.61 23.34
CA PHE A 13 -11.69 29.72 23.71
C PHE A 13 -12.00 28.34 23.15
N LEU A 14 -11.39 28.00 22.00
CA LEU A 14 -11.22 26.62 21.59
C LEU A 14 -10.38 25.92 22.66
N ARG A 15 -11.04 25.23 23.60
CA ARG A 15 -10.35 24.29 24.48
C ARG A 15 -9.82 23.16 23.61
N PRO A 16 -8.51 22.89 23.58
CA PRO A 16 -8.03 21.65 22.98
C PRO A 16 -8.68 20.50 23.74
N PHE A 17 -9.32 19.58 23.02
CA PHE A 17 -9.74 18.30 23.59
C PHE A 17 -8.47 17.59 24.09
N ALA A 18 -8.22 17.67 25.39
CA ALA A 18 -7.19 16.87 26.02
C ALA A 18 -7.70 15.43 26.02
N VAL A 19 -7.13 14.59 25.16
CA VAL A 19 -7.29 13.13 25.25
C VAL A 19 -6.73 12.74 26.61
N GLN A 20 -7.62 12.35 27.53
CA GLN A 20 -7.22 11.90 28.85
C GLN A 20 -6.47 10.58 28.69
N ALA A 21 -5.19 10.56 29.08
CA ALA A 21 -4.38 9.35 29.03
C ALA A 21 -5.06 8.26 29.88
N GLY A 22 -5.36 7.12 29.27
CA GLY A 22 -5.94 5.97 29.95
C GLY A 22 -4.86 5.23 30.72
N THR A 23 -5.04 5.10 32.03
CA THR A 23 -4.23 4.20 32.85
C THR A 23 -4.73 2.77 32.67
N ILE A 24 -3.82 1.79 32.67
CA ILE A 24 -4.19 0.37 32.68
C ILE A 24 -5.01 0.10 33.96
N PRO A 25 -6.21 -0.50 33.87
CA PRO A 25 -7.03 -0.76 35.06
C PRO A 25 -6.40 -1.80 35.99
N ASP A 26 -6.48 -1.57 37.29
CA ASP A 26 -6.00 -2.53 38.31
C ASP A 26 -6.91 -3.78 38.42
N GLN A 27 -8.17 -3.67 38.01
CA GLN A 27 -9.15 -4.75 38.03
C GLN A 27 -10.17 -4.58 36.89
N LEU A 28 -10.87 -5.68 36.56
CA LEU A 28 -11.98 -5.65 35.63
C LEU A 28 -13.10 -4.73 36.15
N SER A 29 -13.64 -3.85 35.30
CA SER A 29 -14.77 -3.00 35.65
C SER A 29 -16.06 -3.81 35.82
N GLN A 30 -17.01 -3.26 36.58
CA GLN A 30 -18.32 -3.88 36.75
C GLN A 30 -19.05 -3.93 35.41
N GLU A 31 -18.96 -2.84 34.64
CA GLU A 31 -19.57 -2.67 33.33
C GLU A 31 -19.08 -3.75 32.35
N SER A 32 -17.77 -4.03 32.32
CA SER A 32 -17.24 -5.13 31.51
C SER A 32 -17.67 -6.50 32.03
N GLY A 33 -17.86 -6.66 33.34
CA GLY A 33 -18.47 -7.86 33.94
C GLY A 33 -19.88 -8.12 33.40
N ASP A 34 -20.72 -7.09 33.40
CA ASP A 34 -22.10 -7.14 32.89
C ASP A 34 -22.13 -7.44 31.38
N CYS A 35 -21.23 -6.81 30.60
CA CYS A 35 -21.05 -7.12 29.18
C CYS A 35 -20.78 -8.62 28.96
N LEU A 36 -19.85 -9.20 29.74
CA LEU A 36 -19.41 -10.59 29.58
C LEU A 36 -20.48 -11.61 30.01
N GLU A 37 -21.35 -11.26 30.96
CA GLU A 37 -22.44 -12.16 31.39
C GLU A 37 -23.36 -12.50 30.21
N CYS A 38 -23.70 -11.51 29.38
CA CYS A 38 -24.52 -11.69 28.18
C CYS A 38 -23.69 -12.20 26.98
N HIS A 39 -22.56 -11.56 26.68
CA HIS A 39 -21.79 -11.84 25.45
C HIS A 39 -21.08 -13.19 25.44
N ARG A 40 -20.95 -13.88 26.58
CA ARG A 40 -20.54 -15.29 26.61
C ARG A 40 -21.58 -16.24 25.99
N GLY A 41 -22.86 -15.85 26.01
CA GLY A 41 -23.94 -16.59 25.34
C GLY A 41 -24.13 -16.16 23.89
N GLU A 42 -24.20 -14.85 23.63
CA GLU A 42 -24.53 -14.29 22.32
C GLU A 42 -23.36 -14.30 21.33
N THR A 43 -22.15 -14.00 21.80
CA THR A 43 -20.93 -13.93 20.97
C THR A 43 -19.76 -14.68 21.63
N PRO A 44 -19.89 -16.00 21.89
CA PRO A 44 -18.92 -16.77 22.68
C PRO A 44 -17.50 -16.69 22.12
N ALA A 45 -17.36 -16.68 20.79
CA ALA A 45 -16.06 -16.57 20.14
C ALA A 45 -15.36 -15.22 20.40
N ILE A 46 -16.11 -14.12 20.50
CA ILE A 46 -15.53 -12.81 20.83
C ILE A 46 -15.01 -12.82 22.28
N ALA A 47 -15.81 -13.35 23.21
CA ALA A 47 -15.43 -13.49 24.61
C ALA A 47 -14.19 -14.38 24.78
N GLU A 48 -14.10 -15.48 24.04
CA GLU A 48 -12.95 -16.40 24.04
C GLU A 48 -11.69 -15.73 23.46
N GLN A 49 -11.81 -15.06 22.30
CA GLN A 49 -10.69 -14.34 21.69
C GLN A 49 -10.11 -13.29 22.65
N TRP A 50 -10.99 -12.47 23.26
CA TRP A 50 -10.58 -11.51 24.27
C TRP A 50 -9.94 -12.21 25.49
N GLY A 51 -10.57 -13.27 26.02
CA GLY A 51 -10.05 -14.01 27.18
C GLY A 51 -8.65 -14.62 26.95
N SER A 52 -8.28 -14.89 25.69
CA SER A 52 -6.93 -15.34 25.33
C SER A 52 -5.91 -14.20 25.09
N SER A 53 -6.37 -12.95 25.06
CA SER A 53 -5.57 -11.77 24.68
C SER A 53 -4.65 -11.27 25.80
N LYS A 54 -3.70 -10.40 25.44
CA LYS A 54 -2.92 -9.62 26.41
C LYS A 54 -3.76 -8.54 27.09
N HIS A 55 -4.79 -8.02 26.42
CA HIS A 55 -5.70 -7.03 27.01
C HIS A 55 -6.49 -7.61 28.19
N PHE A 56 -6.97 -8.86 28.10
CA PHE A 56 -7.59 -9.56 29.24
C PHE A 56 -6.66 -9.61 30.46
N ARG A 57 -5.38 -9.97 30.25
CA ARG A 57 -4.39 -10.01 31.33
C ARG A 57 -4.08 -8.64 31.94
N ALA A 58 -4.37 -7.57 31.20
CA ALA A 58 -4.19 -6.18 31.64
C ALA A 58 -5.52 -5.54 32.10
N ASN A 59 -6.58 -6.33 32.33
CA ASN A 59 -7.92 -5.85 32.69
C ASN A 59 -8.54 -4.84 31.70
N VAL A 60 -8.04 -4.76 30.46
CA VAL A 60 -8.66 -3.98 29.39
C VAL A 60 -9.71 -4.87 28.73
N SER A 61 -10.98 -4.56 28.97
CA SER A 61 -12.12 -5.39 28.53
C SER A 61 -13.09 -4.59 27.66
N CYS A 62 -14.29 -5.14 27.48
CA CYS A 62 -15.31 -4.67 26.55
C CYS A 62 -15.58 -3.18 26.74
N TYR A 63 -15.91 -2.77 27.96
CA TYR A 63 -16.30 -1.40 28.27
C TYR A 63 -15.12 -0.43 28.19
N GLU A 64 -13.91 -0.84 28.60
CA GLU A 64 -12.72 0.02 28.55
C GLU A 64 -12.40 0.50 27.12
N CYS A 65 -12.70 -0.33 26.13
CA CYS A 65 -12.55 -0.02 24.71
C CYS A 65 -13.81 0.61 24.10
N HIS A 66 -14.98 0.04 24.33
CA HIS A 66 -16.22 0.39 23.62
C HIS A 66 -17.03 1.52 24.28
N GLN A 67 -16.72 1.93 25.51
CA GLN A 67 -17.39 3.07 26.12
C GLN A 67 -17.32 4.30 25.20
N ALA A 68 -18.45 4.97 25.03
CA ALA A 68 -18.56 6.19 24.24
C ALA A 68 -19.00 7.36 25.11
N GLN A 69 -18.76 8.57 24.64
CA GLN A 69 -19.20 9.80 25.28
C GLN A 69 -20.49 10.32 24.65
N PRO A 70 -21.35 11.00 25.43
CA PRO A 70 -22.50 11.71 24.87
C PRO A 70 -22.03 12.70 23.79
N GLY A 71 -22.52 12.51 22.55
CA GLY A 71 -22.18 13.33 21.40
C GLY A 71 -21.18 12.69 20.43
N ASP A 72 -20.61 11.52 20.76
CA ASP A 72 -19.87 10.74 19.79
C ASP A 72 -20.82 10.29 18.65
N PRO A 73 -20.44 10.43 17.37
CA PRO A 73 -21.39 10.26 16.26
C PRO A 73 -21.98 8.85 16.13
N ASP A 74 -21.23 7.83 16.55
CA ASP A 74 -21.62 6.41 16.49
C ASP A 74 -22.01 5.83 17.87
N ALA A 75 -22.19 6.69 18.88
CA ALA A 75 -22.64 6.26 20.19
C ALA A 75 -24.12 5.87 20.18
N PHE A 76 -24.44 4.75 20.82
CA PHE A 76 -25.81 4.30 21.01
C PHE A 76 -25.98 3.62 22.37
N ASP A 77 -27.20 3.65 22.89
CA ASP A 77 -27.53 2.91 24.12
C ASP A 77 -27.58 1.41 23.84
N HIS A 78 -26.86 0.64 24.66
CA HIS A 78 -26.88 -0.80 24.64
C HIS A 78 -27.06 -1.33 26.05
N ASN A 79 -28.32 -1.63 26.41
CA ASN A 79 -28.71 -2.17 27.72
C ASN A 79 -28.32 -1.24 28.89
N GLY A 80 -28.44 0.07 28.71
CA GLY A 80 -28.11 1.07 29.73
C GLY A 80 -26.66 1.54 29.73
N PHE A 81 -25.82 1.03 28.82
CA PHE A 81 -24.46 1.51 28.59
C PHE A 81 -24.41 2.30 27.28
N LEU A 82 -23.75 3.47 27.30
CA LEU A 82 -23.47 4.21 26.07
C LEU A 82 -22.16 3.71 25.46
N ILE A 83 -22.25 3.10 24.28
CA ILE A 83 -21.10 2.48 23.61
C ILE A 83 -21.01 2.86 22.13
N SER A 84 -19.83 2.68 21.56
CA SER A 84 -19.57 2.72 20.11
C SER A 84 -19.12 1.35 19.64
N THR A 85 -19.64 0.91 18.49
CA THR A 85 -19.21 -0.37 17.88
C THR A 85 -17.76 -0.28 17.41
N ILE A 86 -17.34 0.88 16.91
CA ILE A 86 -16.02 1.10 16.35
C ILE A 86 -15.09 1.63 17.43
N VAL A 87 -14.02 0.88 17.70
CA VAL A 87 -12.86 1.35 18.45
C VAL A 87 -11.86 1.93 17.45
N SER A 88 -11.61 3.23 17.54
CA SER A 88 -10.79 4.01 16.60
C SER A 88 -9.33 4.11 17.07
N PRO A 89 -8.41 4.61 16.22
CA PRO A 89 -7.08 5.02 16.66
C PRO A 89 -7.07 5.97 17.87
N LYS A 90 -8.04 6.87 18.02
CA LYS A 90 -8.11 7.77 19.20
C LYS A 90 -8.39 7.01 20.49
N ASP A 91 -9.20 5.96 20.44
CA ASP A 91 -9.43 5.08 21.58
C ASP A 91 -8.15 4.34 21.96
N CYS A 92 -7.45 3.79 20.96
CA CYS A 92 -6.16 3.13 21.15
C CYS A 92 -5.12 4.09 21.75
N ALA A 93 -5.13 5.36 21.33
CA ALA A 93 -4.16 6.38 21.75
C ALA A 93 -4.24 6.73 23.24
N ARG A 94 -5.33 6.36 23.93
CA ARG A 94 -5.43 6.48 25.39
C ARG A 94 -4.29 5.74 26.10
N CYS A 95 -3.85 4.60 25.55
CA CYS A 95 -2.76 3.78 26.11
C CYS A 95 -1.57 3.63 25.16
N HIS A 96 -1.79 3.62 23.84
CA HIS A 96 -0.79 3.39 22.80
C HIS A 96 -0.44 4.66 22.02
N THR A 97 -0.18 5.76 22.74
CA THR A 97 0.03 7.09 22.14
C THR A 97 1.19 7.11 21.14
N LYS A 98 2.26 6.36 21.42
CA LYS A 98 3.44 6.28 20.54
C LYS A 98 3.08 5.60 19.22
N GLU A 99 2.50 4.40 19.29
CA GLU A 99 2.16 3.59 18.14
C GLU A 99 1.13 4.29 17.24
N VAL A 100 0.13 4.93 17.84
CA VAL A 100 -0.86 5.70 17.08
C VAL A 100 -0.22 6.90 16.38
N LYS A 101 0.64 7.66 17.07
CA LYS A 101 1.32 8.81 16.45
C LYS A 101 2.21 8.40 15.27
N GLU A 102 2.94 7.30 15.40
CA GLU A 102 3.73 6.74 14.30
C GLU A 102 2.83 6.29 13.15
N PHE A 103 1.75 5.56 13.44
CA PHE A 103 0.81 5.11 12.42
C PHE A 103 0.14 6.26 11.67
N GLU A 104 -0.35 7.29 12.37
CA GLU A 104 -0.97 8.50 11.80
C GLU A 104 -0.01 9.30 10.90
N SER A 105 1.29 9.17 11.16
CA SER A 105 2.35 9.79 10.34
C SER A 105 2.62 9.04 9.03
N SER A 106 2.07 7.83 8.89
CA SER A 106 2.32 6.94 7.76
C SER A 106 1.28 7.05 6.65
N HIS A 107 1.67 6.61 5.45
CA HIS A 107 0.76 6.42 4.32
C HIS A 107 -0.39 5.45 4.62
N HIS A 108 -0.19 4.46 5.50
CA HIS A 108 -1.21 3.47 5.84
C HIS A 108 -2.43 4.12 6.51
N SER A 109 -2.21 5.08 7.41
CA SER A 109 -3.34 5.82 8.01
C SER A 109 -4.15 6.57 6.96
N LYS A 110 -3.53 6.99 5.85
CA LYS A 110 -4.14 7.80 4.81
C LYS A 110 -4.60 6.99 3.60
N ALA A 111 -4.63 5.66 3.71
CA ALA A 111 -4.85 4.78 2.56
C ALA A 111 -6.22 5.02 1.87
N ALA A 112 -7.27 5.39 2.58
CA ALA A 112 -8.57 5.70 1.98
C ALA A 112 -8.55 6.91 1.03
N ARG A 113 -7.50 7.75 1.07
CA ARG A 113 -7.37 8.87 0.12
C ARG A 113 -7.13 8.40 -1.32
N ILE A 114 -6.72 7.15 -1.52
CA ILE A 114 -6.63 6.54 -2.85
C ILE A 114 -7.98 6.50 -3.58
N LEU A 115 -9.10 6.58 -2.84
CA LEU A 115 -10.44 6.61 -3.42
C LEU A 115 -10.68 7.84 -4.30
N GLY A 116 -9.84 8.88 -4.19
CA GLY A 116 -9.83 10.01 -5.13
C GLY A 116 -8.96 9.82 -6.38
N SER A 117 -8.35 8.65 -6.60
CA SER A 117 -7.34 8.42 -7.65
C SER A 117 -7.89 7.71 -8.89
N LEU A 118 -7.04 7.60 -9.94
CA LEU A 118 -7.34 6.86 -11.17
C LEU A 118 -7.70 5.39 -10.87
N ASP A 119 -7.05 4.76 -9.89
CA ASP A 119 -7.27 3.35 -9.54
C ASP A 119 -8.72 3.14 -9.07
N ASN A 120 -9.25 4.05 -8.24
CA ASN A 120 -10.63 3.95 -7.77
C ASN A 120 -11.66 4.28 -8.87
N ARG A 121 -11.28 4.95 -9.95
CA ARG A 121 -12.18 5.13 -11.11
C ARG A 121 -12.53 3.79 -11.74
N LEU A 122 -11.61 2.83 -11.75
CA LEU A 122 -11.93 1.48 -12.22
C LEU A 122 -13.10 0.94 -11.38
N ALA A 123 -12.92 0.89 -10.07
CA ALA A 123 -13.91 0.39 -9.11
C ALA A 123 -15.23 1.16 -9.08
N ASP A 124 -15.23 2.48 -9.22
CA ASP A 124 -16.45 3.29 -9.12
C ASP A 124 -17.21 3.44 -10.45
N VAL A 125 -16.52 3.30 -11.59
CA VAL A 125 -17.07 3.68 -12.91
C VAL A 125 -16.90 2.62 -13.99
N VAL A 126 -15.74 1.95 -14.09
CA VAL A 126 -15.47 1.03 -15.19
C VAL A 126 -16.03 -0.36 -14.90
N GLU A 127 -15.65 -0.95 -13.77
CA GLU A 127 -16.20 -2.22 -13.28
C GLU A 127 -17.43 -2.02 -12.40
N GLY A 128 -17.53 -0.86 -11.73
CA GLY A 128 -18.65 -0.52 -10.87
C GLY A 128 -19.56 0.58 -11.40
N ASN A 129 -20.59 0.88 -10.61
CA ASN A 129 -21.55 1.93 -10.94
C ASN A 129 -22.18 2.51 -9.67
N ARG A 130 -21.80 3.74 -9.29
CA ARG A 130 -22.34 4.42 -8.11
C ARG A 130 -23.82 4.78 -8.21
N GLY A 131 -24.40 4.82 -9.40
CA GLY A 131 -25.83 5.06 -9.61
C GLY A 131 -26.68 3.79 -9.68
N PHE A 132 -26.08 2.61 -9.57
CA PHE A 132 -26.81 1.36 -9.66
C PHE A 132 -27.53 1.05 -8.34
N VAL A 133 -28.85 1.22 -8.35
CA VAL A 133 -29.72 0.99 -7.20
C VAL A 133 -30.09 -0.49 -7.12
N THR A 134 -29.93 -1.06 -5.93
CA THR A 134 -30.39 -2.42 -5.61
C THR A 134 -31.22 -2.39 -4.34
N GLU A 135 -31.89 -3.49 -4.00
CA GLU A 135 -32.58 -3.62 -2.71
C GLU A 135 -31.63 -3.39 -1.52
N GLY A 136 -30.39 -3.89 -1.61
CA GLY A 136 -29.37 -3.70 -0.58
C GLY A 136 -28.75 -2.30 -0.57
N PHE A 137 -28.68 -1.65 -1.73
CA PHE A 137 -28.08 -0.31 -1.91
C PHE A 137 -29.11 0.66 -2.54
N PRO A 138 -30.10 1.11 -1.76
CA PRO A 138 -31.22 1.90 -2.28
C PRO A 138 -30.80 3.30 -2.76
N GLU A 139 -29.68 3.84 -2.25
CA GLU A 139 -29.13 5.14 -2.67
C GLU A 139 -28.09 5.03 -3.79
N GLY A 140 -27.77 3.81 -4.24
CA GLY A 140 -26.71 3.55 -5.21
C GLY A 140 -25.31 3.66 -4.60
N VAL A 141 -24.51 2.60 -4.80
CA VAL A 141 -23.08 2.59 -4.48
C VAL A 141 -22.42 1.53 -5.36
N SER A 142 -21.15 1.74 -5.71
CA SER A 142 -20.41 0.71 -6.43
C SER A 142 -20.14 -0.48 -5.51
N ALA A 143 -20.84 -1.60 -5.77
CA ALA A 143 -20.59 -2.85 -5.07
C ALA A 143 -19.15 -3.37 -5.27
N ALA A 144 -18.55 -3.09 -6.44
CA ALA A 144 -17.15 -3.42 -6.72
C ALA A 144 -16.20 -2.64 -5.80
N ALA A 145 -16.45 -1.34 -5.58
CA ALA A 145 -15.65 -0.54 -4.66
C ALA A 145 -15.82 -1.00 -3.20
N VAL A 146 -17.06 -1.28 -2.77
CA VAL A 146 -17.39 -1.75 -1.41
C VAL A 146 -16.66 -3.05 -1.07
N ASN A 147 -16.63 -4.01 -2.00
CA ASN A 147 -16.09 -5.35 -1.77
C ASN A 147 -14.61 -5.50 -2.17
N GLY A 148 -14.10 -4.63 -3.05
CA GLY A 148 -12.71 -4.61 -3.49
C GLY A 148 -11.89 -3.56 -2.75
N CYS A 149 -11.72 -2.39 -3.38
CA CYS A 149 -10.81 -1.34 -2.92
C CYS A 149 -11.00 -0.95 -1.44
N TRP A 150 -12.24 -0.84 -0.98
CA TRP A 150 -12.54 -0.35 0.37
C TRP A 150 -12.15 -1.35 1.46
N GLN A 151 -12.06 -2.63 1.15
CA GLN A 151 -11.67 -3.68 2.11
C GLN A 151 -10.17 -3.67 2.42
N CYS A 152 -9.35 -3.13 1.52
CA CYS A 152 -7.91 -2.96 1.71
C CYS A 152 -7.54 -1.55 2.17
N HIS A 153 -8.03 -0.53 1.46
CA HIS A 153 -7.64 0.87 1.70
C HIS A 153 -8.45 1.56 2.79
N GLY A 154 -9.71 1.15 2.95
CA GLY A 154 -10.67 1.79 3.84
C GLY A 154 -11.55 2.79 3.09
N ALA A 155 -12.67 3.14 3.72
CA ALA A 155 -13.59 4.18 3.27
C ALA A 155 -14.05 5.00 4.48
N GLU A 156 -14.78 6.08 4.23
CA GLU A 156 -15.53 6.79 5.27
C GLU A 156 -16.66 5.91 5.78
N VAL A 157 -16.65 5.64 7.08
CA VAL A 157 -17.76 4.96 7.74
C VAL A 157 -18.87 5.95 7.99
N LYS A 158 -20.04 5.69 7.42
CA LYS A 158 -21.24 6.49 7.64
C LYS A 158 -22.05 5.93 8.81
N VAL A 159 -22.52 6.85 9.64
CA VAL A 159 -23.45 6.54 10.74
C VAL A 159 -24.85 7.00 10.35
N LEU A 160 -25.83 6.12 10.54
CA LEU A 160 -27.25 6.36 10.35
C LEU A 160 -27.84 7.08 11.57
N LYS A 161 -29.06 7.60 11.42
CA LYS A 161 -29.72 8.44 12.45
C LYS A 161 -29.94 7.76 13.81
N ASP A 162 -29.87 6.44 13.89
CA ASP A 162 -30.04 5.63 15.09
C ASP A 162 -28.71 5.11 15.67
N GLY A 163 -27.58 5.65 15.24
CA GLY A 163 -26.24 5.21 15.65
C GLY A 163 -25.76 3.95 14.94
N LYS A 164 -26.60 3.33 14.10
CA LYS A 164 -26.20 2.17 13.30
C LYS A 164 -25.25 2.56 12.19
N LEU A 165 -24.37 1.64 11.82
CA LEU A 165 -23.42 1.85 10.74
C LEU A 165 -24.05 1.49 9.40
N ASP A 166 -23.83 2.33 8.40
CA ASP A 166 -24.34 2.14 7.04
C ASP A 166 -23.71 0.87 6.42
N PRO A 167 -24.52 -0.10 5.95
CA PRO A 167 -24.03 -1.37 5.39
C PRO A 167 -23.20 -1.20 4.11
N THR A 168 -23.28 -0.04 3.45
CA THR A 168 -22.42 0.28 2.30
C THR A 168 -20.98 0.60 2.71
N THR A 169 -20.75 0.97 3.97
CA THR A 169 -19.44 1.41 4.47
C THR A 169 -18.94 0.60 5.67
N TRP A 170 -19.77 -0.31 6.19
CA TRP A 170 -19.44 -1.22 7.30
C TRP A 170 -20.04 -2.62 7.06
N PRO A 171 -19.33 -3.73 7.34
CA PRO A 171 -17.99 -3.83 7.93
C PRO A 171 -16.86 -3.37 7.02
N ASN A 172 -15.90 -2.64 7.60
CA ASN A 172 -14.71 -2.19 6.89
C ASN A 172 -13.44 -2.46 7.71
N THR A 173 -12.50 -3.16 7.07
CA THR A 173 -11.21 -3.54 7.67
C THR A 173 -10.02 -2.90 6.96
N GLY A 174 -10.28 -1.91 6.11
CA GLY A 174 -9.23 -1.23 5.36
C GLY A 174 -8.35 -0.38 6.26
N ILE A 175 -7.06 -0.38 5.97
CA ILE A 175 -6.04 0.12 6.89
C ILE A 175 -6.15 1.63 7.15
N GLY A 176 -6.63 2.41 6.17
CA GLY A 176 -6.83 3.86 6.26
C GLY A 176 -8.29 4.28 6.39
N ARG A 177 -9.16 3.41 6.94
CA ARG A 177 -10.58 3.71 7.20
C ARG A 177 -10.75 5.07 7.89
N ILE A 178 -11.70 5.88 7.43
CA ILE A 178 -12.05 7.15 8.08
C ILE A 178 -13.17 6.86 9.07
N ASN A 179 -12.88 7.02 10.37
CA ASN A 179 -13.77 6.64 11.45
C ASN A 179 -14.79 7.75 11.77
N PRO A 180 -15.91 7.41 12.45
CA PRO A 180 -16.93 8.38 12.82
C PRO A 180 -16.41 9.57 13.65
N ASP A 181 -15.39 9.35 14.48
CA ASP A 181 -14.73 10.39 15.28
C ASP A 181 -13.73 11.26 14.48
N GLY A 182 -13.66 11.08 13.16
CA GLY A 182 -12.77 11.77 12.24
C GLY A 182 -11.31 11.29 12.24
N SER A 183 -10.96 10.29 13.05
CA SER A 183 -9.62 9.68 12.99
C SER A 183 -9.45 8.82 11.73
N GLU A 184 -8.25 8.80 11.18
CA GLU A 184 -7.91 8.02 9.99
C GLU A 184 -7.09 6.77 10.41
N GLY A 185 -7.61 5.58 10.14
CA GLY A 185 -6.92 4.33 10.46
C GLY A 185 -7.80 3.19 10.95
N SER A 186 -7.32 1.95 10.78
CA SER A 186 -7.85 0.77 11.44
C SER A 186 -6.70 0.00 12.13
N CYS A 187 -6.57 0.15 13.45
CA CYS A 187 -5.54 -0.54 14.23
C CYS A 187 -5.70 -2.07 14.21
N SER A 188 -6.89 -2.60 13.91
CA SER A 188 -7.11 -4.05 13.81
C SER A 188 -6.76 -4.62 12.42
N ALA A 189 -6.13 -3.85 11.53
CA ALA A 189 -5.76 -4.31 10.20
C ALA A 189 -4.68 -5.41 10.23
N CYS A 190 -3.78 -5.39 11.23
CA CYS A 190 -2.67 -6.35 11.31
C CYS A 190 -2.73 -7.31 12.51
N HIS A 191 -3.15 -6.82 13.67
CA HIS A 191 -3.43 -7.66 14.84
C HIS A 191 -4.93 -7.61 15.08
N SER A 192 -5.64 -8.59 14.53
CA SER A 192 -7.09 -8.58 14.43
C SER A 192 -7.76 -8.58 15.81
N ARG A 193 -8.89 -7.89 15.88
CA ARG A 193 -9.82 -8.02 17.02
C ARG A 193 -10.34 -9.46 17.11
N HIS A 194 -10.64 -10.01 18.28
CA HIS A 194 -10.49 -9.44 19.62
C HIS A 194 -9.27 -9.99 20.40
N LYS A 195 -8.40 -10.76 19.72
CA LYS A 195 -7.18 -11.29 20.33
C LYS A 195 -6.04 -10.27 20.36
N PHE A 196 -5.97 -9.37 19.36
CA PHE A 196 -4.92 -8.35 19.22
C PHE A 196 -3.50 -8.94 19.33
N SER A 197 -3.27 -10.06 18.61
CA SER A 197 -2.04 -10.83 18.72
C SER A 197 -0.87 -10.20 17.97
N VAL A 198 0.22 -9.88 18.68
CA VAL A 198 1.47 -9.45 18.03
C VAL A 198 2.10 -10.54 17.18
N GLU A 199 1.92 -11.81 17.55
CA GLU A 199 2.33 -12.96 16.73
C GLU A 199 1.62 -12.90 15.38
N GLN A 200 0.31 -12.64 15.36
CA GLN A 200 -0.45 -12.52 14.11
C GLN A 200 0.10 -11.37 13.25
N ALA A 201 0.39 -10.21 13.85
CA ALA A 201 0.96 -9.08 13.11
C ALA A 201 2.36 -9.34 12.55
N ARG A 202 3.14 -10.25 13.17
CA ARG A 202 4.48 -10.65 12.71
C ARG A 202 4.47 -11.75 11.65
N ASN A 203 3.33 -12.40 11.43
CA ASN A 203 3.19 -13.42 10.38
C ASN A 203 3.00 -12.75 9.01
N PRO A 204 3.78 -13.13 7.97
CA PRO A 204 3.65 -12.58 6.61
C PRO A 204 2.24 -12.71 6.02
N GLU A 205 1.52 -13.79 6.34
CA GLU A 205 0.19 -14.10 5.83
C GLU A 205 -0.83 -12.99 6.17
N ASN A 206 -0.63 -12.29 7.28
CA ASN A 206 -1.48 -11.17 7.66
C ASN A 206 -1.31 -9.97 6.70
N CYS A 207 -0.10 -9.69 6.22
CA CYS A 207 0.15 -8.65 5.22
C CYS A 207 -0.46 -9.02 3.87
N GLY A 208 -0.47 -10.32 3.55
CA GLY A 208 -1.00 -10.89 2.31
C GLY A 208 -2.49 -10.65 2.08
N LYS A 209 -3.28 -10.21 3.07
CA LYS A 209 -4.67 -9.76 2.86
C LYS A 209 -4.76 -8.62 1.83
N CYS A 210 -3.77 -7.73 1.81
CA CYS A 210 -3.79 -6.52 0.98
C CYS A 210 -2.58 -6.44 0.03
N HIS A 211 -1.42 -6.95 0.46
CA HIS A 211 -0.16 -6.87 -0.27
C HIS A 211 0.03 -8.10 -1.17
N MET A 212 -0.83 -8.20 -2.17
CA MET A 212 -0.94 -9.35 -3.07
C MET A 212 -1.39 -8.91 -4.47
N GLY A 213 -1.43 -9.86 -5.40
CA GLY A 213 -2.11 -9.69 -6.68
C GLY A 213 -1.28 -8.96 -7.73
N PRO A 214 -1.91 -8.58 -8.86
CA PRO A 214 -1.19 -8.24 -10.08
C PRO A 214 -0.43 -6.91 -10.03
N ASP A 215 -0.82 -5.98 -9.16
CA ASP A 215 -0.24 -4.64 -9.09
C ASP A 215 0.82 -4.49 -7.99
N HIS A 216 0.76 -5.33 -6.97
CA HIS A 216 1.76 -5.35 -5.91
C HIS A 216 1.81 -6.71 -5.18
N PRO A 217 2.41 -7.74 -5.78
CA PRO A 217 2.40 -9.11 -5.24
C PRO A 217 3.47 -9.32 -4.16
N GLN A 218 3.47 -8.52 -3.10
CA GLN A 218 4.56 -8.63 -2.12
C GLN A 218 4.54 -9.94 -1.33
N ILE A 219 3.37 -10.53 -1.07
CA ILE A 219 3.29 -11.83 -0.42
C ILE A 219 3.81 -12.95 -1.33
N GLU A 220 3.45 -12.95 -2.61
CA GLU A 220 3.89 -13.96 -3.56
C GLU A 220 5.41 -13.86 -3.82
N ILE A 221 5.92 -12.63 -3.91
CA ILE A 221 7.37 -12.37 -3.98
C ILE A 221 8.08 -12.88 -2.72
N TYR A 222 7.51 -12.63 -1.54
CA TYR A 222 8.08 -13.11 -0.29
C TYR A 222 8.12 -14.63 -0.25
N GLU A 223 7.02 -15.30 -0.60
CA GLU A 223 6.89 -16.76 -0.60
C GLU A 223 7.87 -17.45 -1.57
N GLU A 224 8.13 -16.87 -2.75
CA GLU A 224 9.15 -17.42 -3.66
C GLU A 224 10.58 -17.17 -3.20
N SER A 225 10.80 -16.11 -2.43
CA SER A 225 12.14 -15.71 -2.00
C SER A 225 12.75 -16.73 -1.03
N LYS A 226 14.09 -16.74 -0.93
CA LYS A 226 14.78 -17.55 0.09
C LYS A 226 14.40 -17.15 1.52
N HIS A 227 13.94 -15.92 1.75
CA HIS A 227 13.45 -15.49 3.05
C HIS A 227 12.12 -16.18 3.42
N GLY A 228 11.14 -16.20 2.51
CA GLY A 228 9.87 -16.88 2.75
C GLY A 228 10.05 -18.39 2.91
N VAL A 229 10.85 -19.02 2.02
CA VAL A 229 11.19 -20.44 2.15
C VAL A 229 11.83 -20.75 3.51
N ALA A 230 12.78 -19.92 3.96
CA ALA A 230 13.42 -20.10 5.27
C ALA A 230 12.44 -19.91 6.43
N PHE A 231 11.52 -18.94 6.34
CA PHE A 231 10.50 -18.69 7.35
C PHE A 231 9.57 -19.89 7.51
N HIS A 232 9.01 -20.42 6.42
CA HIS A 232 8.12 -21.58 6.49
C HIS A 232 8.84 -22.81 7.04
N ALA A 233 10.09 -23.04 6.62
CA ALA A 233 10.90 -24.16 7.13
C ALA A 233 11.27 -24.02 8.62
N ASN A 234 11.35 -22.80 9.14
CA ASN A 234 11.86 -22.53 10.50
C ASN A 234 10.90 -21.70 11.37
N LYS A 235 9.60 -21.69 11.09
CA LYS A 235 8.60 -20.88 11.82
C LYS A 235 8.65 -21.11 13.33
N HIS A 236 8.86 -22.36 13.76
CA HIS A 236 9.00 -22.73 15.17
C HIS A 236 10.24 -22.15 15.88
N LYS A 237 11.22 -21.61 15.13
CA LYS A 237 12.42 -20.96 15.67
C LYS A 237 12.31 -19.43 15.69
N MET A 238 11.19 -18.89 15.24
CA MET A 238 11.02 -17.45 15.06
C MET A 238 10.60 -16.72 16.33
N ASN A 239 10.16 -17.40 17.40
CA ASN A 239 9.73 -16.76 18.65
C ASN A 239 8.70 -15.62 18.43
N LEU A 240 7.72 -15.85 17.55
CA LEU A 240 6.82 -14.80 17.03
C LEU A 240 5.95 -14.14 18.11
N ASP A 241 5.71 -14.80 19.23
CA ASP A 241 4.92 -14.33 20.36
C ASP A 241 5.75 -13.59 21.44
N ASN A 242 7.08 -13.57 21.32
CA ASN A 242 7.98 -12.98 22.31
C ASN A 242 7.79 -11.46 22.44
N GLU A 243 7.82 -10.94 23.66
CA GLU A 243 7.64 -9.51 23.94
C GLU A 243 8.79 -8.68 23.36
N LYS A 244 10.01 -9.16 23.56
CA LYS A 244 11.22 -8.64 22.92
C LYS A 244 11.48 -9.46 21.66
N TRP A 245 11.44 -8.80 20.50
CA TRP A 245 11.58 -9.47 19.21
C TRP A 245 12.52 -8.69 18.28
N VAL A 246 13.81 -8.89 18.51
CA VAL A 246 14.92 -8.20 17.85
C VAL A 246 15.67 -9.18 16.95
N VAL A 247 15.73 -8.88 15.65
CA VAL A 247 16.48 -9.70 14.69
C VAL A 247 17.99 -9.68 15.03
N GLY A 248 18.62 -10.86 15.03
CA GLY A 248 20.02 -11.03 15.42
C GLY A 248 20.24 -11.27 16.92
N GLU A 249 19.23 -11.04 17.76
CA GLU A 249 19.28 -11.35 19.20
C GLU A 249 18.26 -12.42 19.59
N ASP A 250 16.98 -12.19 19.32
CA ASP A 250 15.88 -13.07 19.75
C ASP A 250 15.49 -14.10 18.68
N TYR A 251 15.84 -13.84 17.42
CA TYR A 251 15.68 -14.76 16.30
C TYR A 251 16.64 -14.41 15.15
N SER A 252 16.96 -15.41 14.33
CA SER A 252 17.82 -15.24 13.14
C SER A 252 17.47 -16.20 11.99
N ALA A 253 16.42 -17.01 12.15
CA ALA A 253 16.12 -18.09 11.23
C ALA A 253 15.63 -17.60 9.85
N ALA A 254 14.85 -16.51 9.82
CA ALA A 254 14.39 -15.84 8.61
C ALA A 254 13.87 -14.43 8.96
N PRO A 255 13.82 -13.48 8.01
CA PRO A 255 13.01 -12.27 8.16
C PRO A 255 11.56 -12.49 7.71
N THR A 256 10.65 -11.71 8.28
CA THR A 256 9.24 -11.54 7.85
C THR A 256 9.01 -10.14 7.30
N CYS A 257 7.82 -9.85 6.77
CA CYS A 257 7.40 -8.50 6.42
C CYS A 257 7.59 -7.54 7.61
N ALA A 258 7.14 -7.95 8.81
CA ALA A 258 7.27 -7.17 10.03
C ALA A 258 8.73 -6.99 10.45
N THR A 259 9.59 -8.00 10.28
CA THR A 259 11.04 -7.90 10.56
C THR A 259 11.65 -6.72 9.79
N CYS A 260 11.38 -6.67 8.47
CA CYS A 260 11.97 -5.68 7.59
C CYS A 260 11.36 -4.30 7.78
N HIS A 261 10.04 -4.18 7.93
CA HIS A 261 9.35 -2.89 7.82
C HIS A 261 8.96 -2.23 9.15
N MET A 262 8.91 -2.96 10.27
CA MET A 262 8.34 -2.44 11.52
C MET A 262 9.15 -2.79 12.76
N SER A 263 9.71 -4.01 12.83
CA SER A 263 10.26 -4.59 14.05
C SER A 263 11.66 -4.08 14.37
N ALA A 264 12.06 -4.20 15.63
CA ALA A 264 13.33 -3.69 16.12
C ALA A 264 14.54 -4.46 15.57
N THR A 265 15.66 -3.74 15.51
CA THR A 265 17.02 -4.29 15.45
C THR A 265 17.77 -3.87 16.73
N PRO A 266 19.00 -4.32 16.97
CA PRO A 266 19.81 -3.83 18.09
C PRO A 266 20.05 -2.31 18.06
N LYS A 267 19.90 -1.66 16.90
CA LYS A 267 20.21 -0.24 16.71
C LYS A 267 18.98 0.64 16.45
N GLN A 268 17.81 0.07 16.24
CA GLN A 268 16.58 0.83 16.02
C GLN A 268 15.37 0.13 16.66
N GLY A 269 14.48 0.92 17.26
CA GLY A 269 13.26 0.42 17.88
C GLY A 269 12.17 0.02 16.88
N VAL A 270 11.07 -0.53 17.42
CA VAL A 270 9.84 -0.77 16.66
C VAL A 270 9.21 0.55 16.24
N THR A 271 8.66 0.57 15.02
CA THR A 271 7.86 1.69 14.49
C THR A 271 6.58 1.20 13.81
N HIS A 272 5.49 1.98 13.94
CA HIS A 272 4.25 1.79 13.16
C HIS A 272 4.20 2.64 11.88
N ASP A 273 5.26 3.40 11.58
CA ASP A 273 5.42 4.04 10.28
C ASP A 273 6.28 3.17 9.35
N VAL A 274 5.62 2.32 8.57
CA VAL A 274 6.26 1.40 7.61
C VAL A 274 7.07 2.12 6.52
N GLY A 275 6.87 3.43 6.34
CA GLY A 275 7.58 4.26 5.37
C GLY A 275 9.04 4.51 5.76
N MET A 276 9.40 4.40 7.04
CA MET A 276 10.71 4.82 7.59
C MET A 276 11.90 3.98 7.11
N ARG A 277 11.65 2.89 6.38
CA ARG A 277 12.67 2.00 5.79
C ARG A 277 12.56 1.87 4.27
N ILE A 278 11.70 2.64 3.63
CA ILE A 278 11.50 2.62 2.17
C ILE A 278 12.46 3.63 1.52
N SER A 279 13.21 3.21 0.49
CA SER A 279 14.13 4.12 -0.25
C SER A 279 13.70 4.41 -1.69
N TRP A 280 12.66 3.70 -2.14
CA TRP A 280 11.95 3.87 -3.41
C TRP A 280 10.47 3.60 -3.18
N ASN A 281 9.62 4.54 -3.55
CA ASN A 281 8.20 4.28 -3.67
C ASN A 281 7.93 3.74 -5.09
N ASN A 282 7.64 2.43 -5.20
CA ASN A 282 7.47 1.74 -6.48
C ASN A 282 6.05 1.80 -7.05
N ARG A 283 5.08 2.36 -6.31
CA ARG A 283 3.68 2.48 -6.74
C ARG A 283 3.50 3.35 -7.99
N PRO A 284 4.12 4.53 -8.13
CA PRO A 284 3.87 5.35 -9.30
C PRO A 284 4.47 4.74 -10.56
N GLU A 285 4.00 5.23 -11.71
CA GLU A 285 4.45 4.86 -13.06
C GLU A 285 5.98 4.84 -13.20
N MET A 286 6.64 5.83 -12.59
CA MET A 286 8.07 5.81 -12.26
C MET A 286 8.24 5.71 -10.74
N SER A 287 9.12 4.84 -10.27
CA SER A 287 9.54 4.87 -8.87
C SER A 287 10.10 6.24 -8.49
N ILE A 288 9.62 6.78 -7.37
CA ILE A 288 10.05 8.09 -6.85
C ILE A 288 10.69 7.95 -5.48
N ARG A 289 11.40 9.00 -5.05
CA ARG A 289 11.91 9.06 -3.68
C ARG A 289 10.76 9.27 -2.69
N PRO A 290 10.79 8.59 -1.53
CA PRO A 290 9.70 8.60 -0.56
C PRO A 290 9.38 9.99 -0.01
N GLU A 291 10.38 10.85 0.18
CA GLU A 291 10.16 12.23 0.64
C GLU A 291 9.25 13.03 -0.32
N VAL A 292 9.24 12.69 -1.61
CA VAL A 292 8.34 13.30 -2.60
C VAL A 292 6.91 12.81 -2.40
N SER A 293 6.70 11.52 -2.17
CA SER A 293 5.35 10.98 -1.90
C SER A 293 4.78 11.51 -0.58
N ASP A 294 5.62 11.59 0.45
CA ASP A 294 5.22 12.06 1.77
C ASP A 294 4.86 13.55 1.72
N ALA A 295 5.62 14.37 0.98
CA ALA A 295 5.30 15.78 0.76
C ALA A 295 3.95 15.96 0.07
N ASN A 296 3.65 15.16 -0.96
CA ASN A 296 2.37 15.21 -1.67
C ASN A 296 1.18 14.85 -0.77
N MET A 297 1.41 14.06 0.28
CA MET A 297 0.37 13.66 1.25
C MET A 297 0.36 14.52 2.52
N GLY A 298 1.25 15.51 2.63
CA GLY A 298 1.38 16.37 3.81
C GLY A 298 1.90 15.63 5.04
N LEU A 299 2.65 14.55 4.87
CA LEU A 299 3.14 13.70 5.95
C LEU A 299 4.49 14.21 6.50
N PRO A 300 4.77 14.00 7.80
CA PRO A 300 6.03 14.43 8.41
C PRO A 300 7.26 13.72 7.84
N GLY A 301 7.08 12.52 7.27
CA GLY A 301 8.17 11.77 6.64
C GLY A 301 8.84 12.50 5.46
N LYS A 302 8.23 13.57 4.91
CA LYS A 302 8.85 14.43 3.89
C LYS A 302 10.23 14.98 4.31
N ASP A 303 10.46 15.11 5.63
CA ASP A 303 11.70 15.63 6.20
C ASP A 303 12.74 14.51 6.45
N VAL A 304 12.43 13.26 6.09
CA VAL A 304 13.31 12.09 6.21
C VAL A 304 13.70 11.60 4.81
N ASP A 305 14.93 11.89 4.41
CA ASP A 305 15.44 11.57 3.08
C ASP A 305 15.59 10.06 2.82
N TRP A 306 15.60 9.69 1.53
CA TRP A 306 15.72 8.29 1.11
C TRP A 306 17.03 7.63 1.58
N LYS A 307 18.11 8.40 1.79
CA LYS A 307 19.41 7.88 2.25
C LYS A 307 19.33 7.40 3.69
N THR A 308 18.65 8.16 4.55
CA THR A 308 18.37 7.79 5.93
C THR A 308 17.51 6.53 5.97
N ARG A 309 16.45 6.46 5.15
CA ARG A 309 15.59 5.28 5.08
C ARG A 309 16.32 4.04 4.53
N ARG A 310 17.19 4.23 3.52
CA ARG A 310 18.08 3.17 2.99
C ARG A 310 19.02 2.68 4.09
N LYS A 311 19.61 3.57 4.89
CA LYS A 311 20.46 3.22 6.03
C LYS A 311 19.68 2.40 7.06
N ASN A 312 18.44 2.80 7.37
CA ASN A 312 17.58 2.07 8.31
C ASN A 312 17.27 0.65 7.82
N MET A 313 16.99 0.46 6.52
CA MET A 313 16.78 -0.88 5.97
C MET A 313 18.07 -1.70 5.91
N LYS A 314 19.19 -1.10 5.50
CA LYS A 314 20.51 -1.77 5.51
C LYS A 314 20.86 -2.28 6.90
N ASP A 315 20.55 -1.52 7.95
CA ASP A 315 20.74 -1.96 9.33
C ASP A 315 19.99 -3.26 9.64
N VAL A 316 18.75 -3.43 9.13
CA VAL A 316 18.04 -4.71 9.25
C VAL A 316 18.84 -5.84 8.59
N CYS A 317 19.24 -5.65 7.33
CA CYS A 317 19.97 -6.67 6.55
C CYS A 317 21.27 -7.10 7.23
N LEU A 318 21.98 -6.16 7.87
CA LEU A 318 23.27 -6.38 8.52
C LEU A 318 23.21 -7.25 9.78
N ASN A 319 22.01 -7.57 10.30
CA ASN A 319 21.85 -8.52 11.39
C ASN A 319 21.99 -9.98 10.93
N CYS A 320 22.02 -10.23 9.62
CA CYS A 320 22.15 -11.58 9.04
C CYS A 320 23.18 -11.66 7.91
N HIS A 321 23.46 -10.55 7.21
CA HIS A 321 24.32 -10.53 6.02
C HIS A 321 25.55 -9.62 6.19
N ALA A 322 26.64 -9.99 5.52
CA ALA A 322 27.83 -9.14 5.42
C ALA A 322 27.57 -7.89 4.57
N GLY A 323 28.25 -6.79 4.88
CA GLY A 323 28.04 -5.50 4.19
C GLY A 323 28.22 -5.57 2.67
N GLY A 324 29.22 -6.29 2.16
CA GLY A 324 29.43 -6.43 0.72
C GLY A 324 28.25 -7.09 -0.02
N PHE A 325 27.57 -8.04 0.61
CA PHE A 325 26.35 -8.64 0.07
C PHE A 325 25.21 -7.61 0.00
N VAL A 326 25.00 -6.87 1.09
CA VAL A 326 23.95 -5.85 1.18
C VAL A 326 24.16 -4.73 0.16
N GLU A 327 25.40 -4.25 -0.02
CA GLU A 327 25.71 -3.24 -1.04
C GLU A 327 25.47 -3.77 -2.46
N SER A 328 25.89 -5.01 -2.74
CA SER A 328 25.68 -5.64 -4.06
C SER A 328 24.20 -5.79 -4.39
N PHE A 329 23.38 -6.21 -3.41
CA PHE A 329 21.92 -6.28 -3.56
C PHE A 329 21.32 -4.93 -3.95
N TYR A 330 21.70 -3.87 -3.23
CA TYR A 330 21.15 -2.54 -3.51
C TYR A 330 21.62 -1.96 -4.84
N LEU A 331 22.86 -2.25 -5.26
CA LEU A 331 23.33 -1.91 -6.59
C LEU A 331 22.47 -2.57 -7.66
N GLN A 332 22.23 -3.88 -7.56
CA GLN A 332 21.38 -4.62 -8.51
C GLN A 332 19.95 -4.06 -8.55
N TYR A 333 19.37 -3.77 -7.38
CA TYR A 333 18.03 -3.20 -7.29
C TYR A 333 17.97 -1.79 -7.93
N ASP A 334 18.92 -0.91 -7.61
CA ASP A 334 18.95 0.44 -8.16
C ASP A 334 19.16 0.45 -9.69
N GLU A 335 20.00 -0.46 -10.23
CA GLU A 335 20.19 -0.59 -11.67
C GLU A 335 18.93 -1.12 -12.39
N LEU A 336 18.12 -1.99 -11.76
CA LEU A 336 16.84 -2.37 -12.34
C LEU A 336 15.85 -1.19 -12.38
N ILE A 337 15.80 -0.39 -11.30
CA ILE A 337 14.96 0.83 -11.27
C ILE A 337 15.35 1.74 -12.43
N LYS A 338 16.65 1.98 -12.62
CA LYS A 338 17.18 2.78 -13.72
C LYS A 338 16.83 2.20 -15.09
N LEU A 339 17.02 0.89 -15.28
CA LEU A 339 16.64 0.21 -16.52
C LEU A 339 15.16 0.43 -16.83
N TYR A 340 14.28 0.22 -15.86
CA TYR A 340 12.84 0.41 -16.06
C TYR A 340 12.49 1.89 -16.37
N HIS A 341 13.08 2.85 -15.64
CA HIS A 341 12.87 4.27 -15.87
C HIS A 341 13.26 4.67 -17.29
N GLU A 342 14.53 4.47 -17.66
CA GLU A 342 15.11 4.98 -18.90
C GLU A 342 14.64 4.21 -20.14
N LYS A 343 14.33 2.91 -20.00
CA LYS A 343 13.92 2.06 -21.13
C LYS A 343 12.41 2.02 -21.34
N PHE A 344 11.57 2.16 -20.31
CA PHE A 344 10.14 1.91 -20.47
C PHE A 344 9.28 3.08 -19.99
N ALA A 345 9.46 3.52 -18.74
CA ALA A 345 8.56 4.51 -18.17
C ALA A 345 8.71 5.90 -18.77
N GLU A 346 9.93 6.45 -18.84
CA GLU A 346 10.18 7.78 -19.41
C GLU A 346 9.69 7.89 -20.88
N PRO A 347 10.10 7.00 -21.81
CA PRO A 347 9.60 7.07 -23.18
C PRO A 347 8.10 6.80 -23.28
N GLY A 348 7.57 5.84 -22.51
CA GLY A 348 6.14 5.52 -22.53
C GLY A 348 5.25 6.67 -22.05
N MET A 349 5.67 7.37 -20.98
CA MET A 349 5.00 8.58 -20.49
C MET A 349 4.98 9.70 -21.53
N GLU A 350 6.11 9.91 -22.23
CA GLU A 350 6.20 10.93 -23.27
C GLU A 350 5.33 10.59 -24.48
N LEU A 351 5.32 9.32 -24.90
CA LEU A 351 4.45 8.83 -25.97
C LEU A 351 2.97 8.98 -25.61
N MET A 352 2.56 8.60 -24.40
CA MET A 352 1.17 8.79 -23.94
C MET A 352 0.77 10.27 -23.87
N LYS A 353 1.69 11.14 -23.45
CA LYS A 353 1.45 12.59 -23.45
C LYS A 353 1.20 13.12 -24.86
N LEU A 354 1.98 12.66 -25.86
CA LEU A 354 1.81 13.04 -27.26
C LEU A 354 0.57 12.42 -27.90
N ALA A 355 0.17 11.22 -27.48
CA ALA A 355 -1.05 10.55 -27.94
C ALA A 355 -2.33 11.21 -27.43
N LYS A 356 -2.30 11.82 -26.23
CA LYS A 356 -3.48 12.36 -25.55
C LYS A 356 -4.43 13.22 -26.42
N PRO A 357 -3.97 14.15 -27.28
CA PRO A 357 -4.86 14.95 -28.14
C PRO A 357 -5.61 14.12 -29.21
N LEU A 358 -5.12 12.92 -29.52
CA LEU A 358 -5.69 12.01 -30.52
C LEU A 358 -6.75 11.07 -29.92
N LEU A 359 -6.80 10.98 -28.59
CA LEU A 359 -7.66 10.04 -27.86
C LEU A 359 -9.02 10.66 -27.50
N LYS A 360 -9.98 9.79 -27.18
CA LYS A 360 -11.19 10.24 -26.49
C LYS A 360 -10.77 10.81 -25.12
N PRO A 361 -11.29 11.97 -24.70
CA PRO A 361 -10.87 12.63 -23.47
C PRO A 361 -11.37 11.94 -22.19
N VAL A 362 -11.93 10.73 -22.30
CA VAL A 362 -12.47 9.93 -21.22
C VAL A 362 -11.41 8.91 -20.81
N PRO A 363 -10.88 8.96 -19.57
CA PRO A 363 -9.96 7.95 -19.07
C PRO A 363 -10.53 6.54 -19.14
N PHE A 364 -9.69 5.58 -19.55
CA PHE A 364 -10.07 4.20 -19.87
C PHE A 364 -11.12 4.08 -20.98
N GLY A 365 -11.25 5.11 -21.82
CA GLY A 365 -12.14 5.12 -22.98
C GLY A 365 -11.49 4.63 -24.27
N ASN A 366 -10.17 4.40 -24.24
CA ASN A 366 -9.35 4.02 -25.38
C ASN A 366 -8.60 2.72 -25.07
N LYS A 367 -8.34 1.89 -26.08
CA LYS A 367 -7.59 0.64 -25.93
C LYS A 367 -6.20 0.89 -25.35
N ILE A 368 -5.49 1.90 -25.84
CA ILE A 368 -4.16 2.29 -25.37
C ILE A 368 -4.12 2.66 -23.87
N ASP A 369 -5.25 3.13 -23.29
CA ASP A 369 -5.30 3.46 -21.86
C ASP A 369 -5.06 2.21 -21.01
N PHE A 370 -5.66 1.07 -21.40
CA PHE A 370 -5.48 -0.21 -20.70
C PHE A 370 -4.10 -0.81 -20.94
N ILE A 371 -3.62 -0.80 -22.20
CA ILE A 371 -2.29 -1.31 -22.54
C ILE A 371 -1.22 -0.61 -21.70
N TRP A 372 -1.25 0.73 -21.68
CA TRP A 372 -0.27 1.48 -20.92
C TRP A 372 -0.43 1.28 -19.41
N PHE A 373 -1.67 1.29 -18.92
CA PHE A 373 -1.95 1.03 -17.51
C PHE A 373 -1.38 -0.31 -17.06
N GLU A 374 -1.61 -1.41 -17.78
CA GLU A 374 -1.08 -2.73 -17.42
C GLU A 374 0.46 -2.77 -17.41
N ILE A 375 1.11 -2.14 -18.40
CA ILE A 375 2.57 -2.06 -18.50
C ILE A 375 3.19 -1.42 -17.26
N TRP A 376 2.69 -0.26 -16.81
CA TRP A 376 3.32 0.42 -15.66
C TRP A 376 2.73 0.00 -14.31
N HIS A 377 1.42 -0.24 -14.23
CA HIS A 377 0.66 -0.52 -13.00
C HIS A 377 0.80 -1.97 -12.55
N HIS A 378 0.77 -2.94 -13.46
CA HIS A 378 0.94 -4.35 -13.11
C HIS A 378 2.38 -4.78 -13.32
N GLU A 379 2.81 -4.85 -14.56
CA GLU A 379 4.05 -5.51 -14.97
C GLU A 379 5.27 -4.75 -14.44
N GLY A 380 5.27 -3.43 -14.59
CA GLY A 380 6.31 -2.56 -14.09
C GLY A 380 6.40 -2.59 -12.56
N ARG A 381 5.27 -2.52 -11.85
CA ARG A 381 5.28 -2.64 -10.39
C ARG A 381 5.79 -4.02 -9.95
N ARG A 382 5.37 -5.10 -10.59
CA ARG A 382 5.86 -6.46 -10.31
C ARG A 382 7.37 -6.56 -10.46
N ALA A 383 7.91 -6.07 -11.57
CA ALA A 383 9.36 -6.07 -11.81
C ALA A 383 10.13 -5.37 -10.68
N ARG A 384 9.70 -4.17 -10.29
CA ARG A 384 10.39 -3.34 -9.29
C ARG A 384 10.23 -3.90 -7.87
N HIS A 385 9.05 -4.42 -7.52
CA HIS A 385 8.85 -5.07 -6.24
C HIS A 385 9.60 -6.40 -6.15
N GLY A 386 9.59 -7.21 -7.21
CA GLY A 386 10.33 -8.48 -7.30
C GLY A 386 11.80 -8.29 -6.96
N ALA A 387 12.45 -7.31 -7.60
CA ALA A 387 13.85 -7.04 -7.33
C ALA A 387 14.10 -6.51 -5.91
N SER A 388 13.18 -5.70 -5.38
CA SER A 388 13.30 -5.13 -4.03
C SER A 388 13.23 -6.17 -2.90
N MET A 389 12.72 -7.37 -3.17
CA MET A 389 12.52 -8.43 -2.17
C MET A 389 13.09 -9.79 -2.61
N MET A 390 14.01 -9.78 -3.58
CA MET A 390 14.72 -10.98 -4.07
C MET A 390 13.79 -12.06 -4.65
N GLY A 391 12.76 -11.62 -5.36
CA GLY A 391 11.88 -12.47 -6.16
C GLY A 391 12.27 -12.47 -7.64
N PRO A 392 13.05 -13.46 -8.13
CA PRO A 392 13.56 -13.47 -9.49
C PRO A 392 12.47 -13.70 -10.55
N ASP A 393 11.43 -14.47 -10.25
CA ASP A 393 10.37 -14.77 -11.22
C ASP A 393 9.47 -13.54 -11.41
N TYR A 394 9.13 -12.87 -10.32
CA TYR A 394 8.43 -11.59 -10.35
C TYR A 394 9.24 -10.45 -10.94
N THR A 395 10.58 -10.50 -10.82
CA THR A 395 11.46 -9.56 -11.51
C THR A 395 11.43 -9.77 -13.02
N HIS A 396 11.44 -11.03 -13.45
CA HIS A 396 11.57 -11.40 -14.86
C HIS A 396 10.25 -11.76 -15.52
N TRP A 397 9.78 -13.00 -15.35
CA TRP A 397 8.68 -13.58 -16.12
C TRP A 397 7.34 -12.89 -15.88
N HIS A 398 7.06 -12.47 -14.64
CA HIS A 398 5.87 -11.66 -14.31
C HIS A 398 6.12 -10.15 -14.31
N GLY A 399 7.33 -9.72 -14.67
CA GLY A 399 7.77 -8.33 -14.58
C GLY A 399 8.36 -7.85 -15.90
N THR A 400 9.69 -7.76 -15.97
CA THR A 400 10.39 -7.19 -17.14
C THR A 400 10.08 -7.87 -18.47
N TYR A 401 9.80 -9.18 -18.47
CA TYR A 401 9.38 -9.89 -19.68
C TYR A 401 8.03 -9.38 -20.18
N GLU A 402 7.02 -9.26 -19.31
CA GLU A 402 5.71 -8.77 -19.70
C GLU A 402 5.75 -7.30 -20.11
N VAL A 403 6.47 -6.46 -19.35
CA VAL A 403 6.72 -5.05 -19.73
C VAL A 403 7.27 -4.99 -21.14
N ALA A 404 8.34 -5.74 -21.44
CA ALA A 404 8.94 -5.74 -22.76
C ALA A 404 7.96 -6.27 -23.81
N LYS A 405 7.35 -7.43 -23.57
CA LYS A 405 6.39 -8.05 -24.50
C LYS A 405 5.31 -7.04 -24.90
N ASN A 406 4.60 -6.48 -23.93
CA ASN A 406 3.47 -5.60 -24.19
C ASN A 406 3.90 -4.22 -24.69
N PHE A 407 5.07 -3.71 -24.28
CA PHE A 407 5.62 -2.48 -24.85
C PHE A 407 5.86 -2.63 -26.36
N TYR A 408 6.50 -3.71 -26.80
CA TYR A 408 6.88 -3.87 -28.21
C TYR A 408 5.79 -4.50 -29.09
N SER A 409 4.93 -5.39 -28.55
CA SER A 409 3.92 -6.09 -29.34
C SER A 409 2.55 -5.42 -29.34
N GLU A 410 2.23 -4.59 -28.34
CA GLU A 410 0.90 -3.96 -28.20
C GLU A 410 0.99 -2.44 -28.20
N PHE A 411 1.81 -1.85 -27.31
CA PHE A 411 1.85 -0.42 -27.07
C PHE A 411 2.39 0.37 -28.27
N ILE A 412 3.57 -0.01 -28.79
CA ILE A 412 4.17 0.66 -29.95
C ILE A 412 3.27 0.53 -31.19
N PRO A 413 2.80 -0.67 -31.60
CA PRO A 413 1.92 -0.79 -32.77
C PRO A 413 0.61 0.01 -32.65
N GLU A 414 -0.03 0.03 -31.47
CA GLU A 414 -1.25 0.80 -31.25
C GLU A 414 -1.00 2.32 -31.39
N LEU A 415 0.15 2.81 -30.93
CA LEU A 415 0.54 4.21 -31.10
C LEU A 415 0.88 4.56 -32.55
N GLU A 416 1.54 3.65 -33.29
CA GLU A 416 1.81 3.79 -34.71
C GLU A 416 0.50 3.90 -35.49
N GLU A 417 -0.43 2.98 -35.27
CA GLU A 417 -1.76 2.99 -35.90
C GLU A 417 -2.54 4.27 -35.54
N LEU A 418 -2.47 4.71 -34.28
CA LEU A 418 -3.10 5.96 -33.83
C LEU A 418 -2.52 7.18 -34.55
N ALA A 419 -1.20 7.25 -34.69
CA ALA A 419 -0.54 8.32 -35.42
C ALA A 419 -0.93 8.30 -36.91
N GLU A 420 -0.80 7.15 -37.58
CA GLU A 420 -1.08 7.00 -39.01
C GLU A 420 -2.51 7.43 -39.38
N LYS A 421 -3.51 6.99 -38.60
CA LYS A 421 -4.91 7.36 -38.81
C LYS A 421 -5.17 8.87 -38.72
N ASN A 422 -4.34 9.60 -37.98
CA ASN A 422 -4.53 11.02 -37.71
C ASN A 422 -3.57 11.94 -38.48
N LEU A 423 -2.59 11.43 -39.22
CA LEU A 423 -1.65 12.24 -40.01
C LEU A 423 -2.36 13.15 -41.03
N GLY A 424 -3.44 12.65 -41.63
CA GLY A 424 -4.29 13.38 -42.59
C GLY A 424 -5.59 13.92 -41.98
N ALA A 425 -5.67 14.05 -40.65
CA ALA A 425 -6.89 14.52 -39.99
C ALA A 425 -7.25 15.94 -40.46
N PRO A 426 -8.54 16.24 -40.73
CA PRO A 426 -8.98 17.60 -41.08
C PRO A 426 -8.72 18.64 -39.99
N ASP A 427 -8.63 18.18 -38.73
CA ASP A 427 -8.25 18.99 -37.59
C ASP A 427 -6.72 19.20 -37.56
N PRO A 428 -6.21 20.43 -37.78
CA PRO A 428 -4.78 20.69 -37.83
C PRO A 428 -4.03 20.34 -36.55
N GLU A 429 -4.67 20.44 -35.38
CA GLU A 429 -4.05 20.11 -34.10
C GLU A 429 -3.86 18.60 -33.96
N LYS A 430 -4.83 17.80 -34.44
CA LYS A 430 -4.68 16.34 -34.50
C LYS A 430 -3.63 15.90 -35.50
N ALA A 431 -3.58 16.51 -36.67
CA ALA A 431 -2.54 16.21 -37.66
C ALA A 431 -1.14 16.52 -37.10
N LYS A 432 -0.97 17.66 -36.42
CA LYS A 432 0.28 18.03 -35.76
C LYS A 432 0.65 17.09 -34.61
N ALA A 433 -0.31 16.72 -33.76
CA ALA A 433 -0.09 15.76 -32.68
C ALA A 433 0.30 14.38 -33.21
N ALA A 434 -0.31 13.92 -34.30
CA ALA A 434 0.03 12.67 -34.98
C ALA A 434 1.44 12.68 -35.55
N GLN A 435 1.85 13.78 -36.19
CA GLN A 435 3.23 13.94 -36.67
C GLN A 435 4.25 13.92 -35.54
N ALA A 436 3.95 14.62 -34.43
CA ALA A 436 4.81 14.64 -33.25
C ALA A 436 4.90 13.26 -32.59
N LEU A 437 3.78 12.55 -32.45
CA LEU A 437 3.76 11.19 -31.92
C LEU A 437 4.59 10.25 -32.79
N LYS A 438 4.39 10.26 -34.12
CA LYS A 438 5.17 9.42 -35.04
C LYS A 438 6.67 9.71 -34.92
N ALA A 439 7.07 10.98 -34.95
CA ALA A 439 8.47 11.37 -34.81
C ALA A 439 9.06 10.88 -33.48
N LYS A 440 8.29 10.91 -32.39
CA LYS A 440 8.75 10.41 -31.10
C LYS A 440 8.86 8.90 -31.05
N ILE A 441 7.95 8.15 -31.69
CA ILE A 441 8.07 6.69 -31.82
C ILE A 441 9.39 6.35 -32.55
N ASP A 442 9.65 7.00 -33.69
CA ASP A 442 10.87 6.80 -34.46
C ASP A 442 12.12 7.12 -33.60
N GLU A 443 12.10 8.20 -32.82
CA GLU A 443 13.18 8.59 -31.90
C GLU A 443 13.41 7.53 -30.81
N VAL A 444 12.34 7.08 -30.14
CA VAL A 444 12.41 6.07 -29.07
C VAL A 444 12.98 4.76 -29.62
N LEU A 445 12.45 4.27 -30.75
CA LEU A 445 12.89 3.01 -31.36
C LEU A 445 14.31 3.09 -31.92
N SER A 446 14.80 4.27 -32.30
CA SER A 446 16.18 4.47 -32.76
C SER A 446 17.20 4.63 -31.63
N SER A 447 16.75 4.80 -30.39
CA SER A 447 17.64 4.94 -29.23
C SER A 447 18.42 3.65 -28.93
N SER A 448 19.52 3.75 -28.20
CA SER A 448 20.34 2.59 -27.80
C SER A 448 19.55 1.53 -27.03
N ASN A 449 18.50 1.93 -26.30
CA ASN A 449 17.67 1.04 -25.50
C ASN A 449 16.71 0.17 -26.36
N HIS A 450 16.35 0.63 -27.56
CA HIS A 450 15.28 0.03 -28.38
C HIS A 450 15.69 -0.34 -29.80
N LYS A 451 16.81 0.15 -30.34
CA LYS A 451 17.25 -0.10 -31.73
C LYS A 451 17.36 -1.58 -32.12
N TRP A 452 17.51 -2.47 -31.13
CA TRP A 452 17.44 -3.91 -31.36
C TRP A 452 16.10 -4.35 -32.00
N PHE A 453 14.99 -3.68 -31.65
CA PHE A 453 13.65 -3.96 -32.17
C PHE A 453 13.56 -3.71 -33.69
N LEU A 454 14.35 -2.76 -34.19
CA LEU A 454 14.49 -2.44 -35.61
C LEU A 454 15.54 -3.32 -36.31
N ASN A 455 16.07 -4.36 -35.65
CA ASN A 455 17.23 -5.13 -36.09
C ASN A 455 18.49 -4.25 -36.32
N GLN A 456 18.64 -3.19 -35.51
CA GLN A 456 19.75 -2.23 -35.57
C GLN A 456 20.60 -2.26 -34.28
N MET A 457 20.75 -3.44 -33.67
CA MET A 457 21.67 -3.62 -32.54
C MET A 457 23.09 -3.18 -32.92
N ASP A 458 23.84 -2.67 -31.95
CA ASP A 458 25.25 -2.33 -32.20
C ASP A 458 26.01 -3.59 -32.64
N PRO A 459 26.71 -3.58 -33.80
CA PRO A 459 27.45 -4.76 -34.25
C PRO A 459 28.49 -5.26 -33.24
N GLN A 460 29.14 -4.36 -32.49
CA GLN A 460 30.10 -4.75 -31.44
C GLN A 460 29.40 -5.45 -30.27
N GLU A 461 28.19 -4.98 -29.91
CA GLU A 461 27.38 -5.64 -28.89
C GLU A 461 26.92 -7.03 -29.36
N ALA A 462 26.44 -7.13 -30.61
CA ALA A 462 25.98 -8.38 -31.20
C ALA A 462 27.11 -9.43 -31.26
N ASP A 463 28.29 -9.02 -31.73
CA ASP A 463 29.49 -9.88 -31.78
C ASP A 463 29.95 -10.29 -30.39
N LYS A 464 29.94 -9.36 -29.42
CA LYS A 464 30.26 -9.65 -28.02
C LYS A 464 29.31 -10.70 -27.44
N ARG A 465 27.99 -10.51 -27.58
CA ARG A 465 26.97 -11.44 -27.08
C ARG A 465 27.11 -12.83 -27.70
N LYS A 466 27.34 -12.90 -29.01
CA LYS A 466 27.57 -14.16 -29.72
C LYS A 466 28.81 -14.87 -29.18
N LYS A 467 29.92 -14.15 -29.03
CA LYS A 467 31.17 -14.71 -28.48
C LYS A 467 31.00 -15.23 -27.06
N GLU A 468 30.30 -14.47 -26.20
CA GLU A 468 29.99 -14.88 -24.82
C GLU A 468 29.12 -16.13 -24.79
N GLN A 469 28.11 -16.22 -25.67
CA GLN A 469 27.26 -17.40 -25.81
C GLN A 469 28.07 -18.63 -26.26
N GLU A 470 28.91 -18.51 -27.29
CA GLU A 470 29.77 -19.59 -27.78
C GLU A 470 30.80 -20.02 -26.74
N GLU A 471 31.35 -19.10 -25.96
CA GLU A 471 32.25 -19.43 -24.84
C GLU A 471 31.50 -20.19 -23.74
N PHE A 472 30.30 -19.74 -23.38
CA PHE A 472 29.46 -20.42 -22.40
C PHE A 472 29.10 -21.83 -22.86
N GLN A 473 28.64 -21.99 -24.10
CA GLN A 473 28.32 -23.30 -24.68
C GLN A 473 29.54 -24.23 -24.67
N ARG A 474 30.69 -23.79 -25.21
CA ARG A 474 31.92 -24.60 -25.21
C ARG A 474 32.38 -25.04 -23.82
N ARG A 475 32.15 -24.22 -22.79
CA ARG A 475 32.48 -24.56 -21.40
C ARG A 475 31.70 -25.79 -20.90
N TYR A 476 30.51 -26.03 -21.42
CA TYR A 476 29.61 -27.10 -20.98
C TYR A 476 29.32 -28.19 -22.03
N GLU A 477 29.77 -28.02 -23.28
CA GLU A 477 29.71 -29.04 -24.34
C GLU A 477 30.58 -30.28 -24.05
N ALA A 478 31.58 -30.19 -23.16
CA ALA A 478 32.53 -31.28 -22.90
C ALA A 478 32.14 -32.26 -21.78
N LYS A 479 30.86 -32.39 -21.42
CA LYS A 479 30.38 -33.34 -20.37
C LYS A 479 29.04 -34.02 -20.66
N SER A 480 28.73 -34.30 -21.93
CA SER A 480 27.62 -35.18 -22.32
C SER A 480 28.13 -36.43 -23.03
#